data_AF-A0A7C4CJ31-F1
#
_entry.id   AF-A0A7C4CJ31-F1
#
_cell.length_a   1.000
_cell.length_b   1.000
_cell.length_c   1.000
_cell.angle_alpha   90.00
_cell.angle_beta   90.00
_cell.angle_gamma   90.00
#
_symmetry.space_group_name_H-M   'P 1'
#
loop_
_entity.id
_entity.type
_entity.pdbx_description
1 polymer ?
#
loop_
_entity_poly.entity_id
_entity_poly.type
_entity_poly.pdbx_seq_one_letter_code
_entity_poly.pdbx_strand_id
1 'polypeptide(L)'
;MLLLCHCVLNVNSRAPGIARWSNIIKPVWDIIRARNLQFIQLPCLEAAYLGLRRWWFVKEQYRNALFKDLCQTIGVGICEILKKNNVKKVKLIGLGISPTCGYRETQSDPSWGGKPREVNLKNNITEGPGILIEILSKILKDYGFIYEVYDLPPCMIYPDERAGVKKYPRNFEESIEEVSEFLGFDYRSLELSEYDKFINYDIRSGRIFICPHEALVEQHKVVDRYIEDGYGLISIPRSNTLTFEEKEVARIFALQVENHLDVGHQVILYRYEKYSALFD
;
A
#
# COMPACT_ATOMS: atom_id res chain seq x y z
N MET A 1 15.09 -5.47 -1.09
CA MET A 1 14.28 -4.23 -1.02
C MET A 1 12.83 -4.61 -0.81
N LEU A 2 12.11 -3.88 0.03
CA LEU A 2 10.66 -4.06 0.22
C LEU A 2 9.89 -3.10 -0.71
N LEU A 3 8.84 -3.57 -1.37
CA LEU A 3 7.85 -2.74 -2.04
C LEU A 3 6.56 -2.79 -1.24
N LEU A 4 6.02 -1.64 -0.88
CA LEU A 4 4.82 -1.55 -0.08
C LEU A 4 3.70 -0.95 -0.90
N CYS A 5 2.57 -1.65 -1.03
CA CYS A 5 1.36 -1.02 -1.51
C CYS A 5 0.96 0.12 -0.57
N HIS A 6 0.53 1.24 -1.17
CA HIS A 6 0.34 2.53 -0.50
C HIS A 6 -0.35 2.47 0.88
N CYS A 7 -1.45 1.74 0.97
CA CYS A 7 -2.29 1.72 2.17
C CYS A 7 -1.64 1.03 3.37
N VAL A 8 -0.48 0.39 3.21
CA VAL A 8 0.32 -0.08 4.36
C VAL A 8 0.77 1.11 5.21
N LEU A 9 1.18 2.19 4.57
CA LEU A 9 1.70 3.39 5.22
C LEU A 9 0.72 4.56 5.19
N ASN A 10 -0.39 4.49 4.46
CA ASN A 10 -1.41 5.53 4.48
C ASN A 10 -2.81 4.97 4.15
N VAL A 11 -3.53 4.54 5.19
CA VAL A 11 -4.89 4.00 5.07
C VAL A 11 -5.93 5.03 4.68
N ASN A 12 -5.59 6.33 4.73
CA ASN A 12 -6.48 7.41 4.30
C ASN A 12 -6.85 7.34 2.80
N SER A 13 -6.12 6.54 2.00
CA SER A 13 -6.42 6.33 0.57
C SER A 13 -7.37 5.15 0.30
N ARG A 14 -7.71 4.36 1.33
CA ARG A 14 -8.71 3.29 1.22
C ARG A 14 -10.09 3.90 1.00
N ALA A 15 -10.99 3.14 0.38
CA ALA A 15 -12.39 3.54 0.29
C ALA A 15 -12.98 3.80 1.71
N PRO A 16 -13.98 4.68 1.84
CA PRO A 16 -14.61 4.93 3.13
C PRO A 16 -15.25 3.68 3.74
N GLY A 17 -15.14 3.55 5.07
CA GLY A 17 -15.76 2.46 5.83
C GLY A 17 -15.05 1.09 5.77
N ILE A 18 -13.87 0.99 5.16
CA ILE A 18 -13.15 -0.29 5.01
C ILE A 18 -11.73 -0.31 5.62
N ALA A 19 -11.37 0.72 6.38
CA ALA A 19 -10.07 0.83 7.03
C ALA A 19 -10.18 0.46 8.51
N ARG A 20 -9.39 -0.52 8.95
CA ARG A 20 -9.24 -0.89 10.37
C ARG A 20 -8.41 0.12 11.17
N TRP A 21 -7.46 0.79 10.50
CA TRP A 21 -6.49 1.69 11.12
C TRP A 21 -6.83 3.15 10.81
N SER A 22 -6.36 4.07 11.64
CA SER A 22 -6.57 5.51 11.47
C SER A 22 -5.60 6.15 10.48
N ASN A 23 -4.36 5.69 10.43
CA ASN A 23 -3.31 6.30 9.62
C ASN A 23 -2.43 5.28 8.88
N ILE A 24 -1.79 4.36 9.60
CA ILE A 24 -0.89 3.35 9.05
C ILE A 24 -1.25 1.97 9.60
N ILE A 25 -0.77 0.91 8.96
CA ILE A 25 -0.85 -0.44 9.53
C ILE A 25 0.31 -0.60 10.52
N LYS A 26 0.05 -0.21 11.77
CA LYS A 26 1.09 -0.01 12.81
C LYS A 26 2.02 -1.22 13.00
N PRO A 27 1.55 -2.48 13.06
CA PRO A 27 2.45 -3.62 13.26
C PRO A 27 3.47 -3.79 12.13
N VAL A 28 3.07 -3.52 10.88
CA VAL A 28 3.98 -3.61 9.73
C VAL A 28 5.04 -2.51 9.80
N TRP A 29 4.65 -1.30 10.22
CA TRP A 29 5.59 -0.22 10.46
C TRP A 29 6.57 -0.54 11.57
N ASP A 30 6.09 -1.09 12.69
CA ASP A 30 6.94 -1.42 13.84
C ASP A 30 7.97 -2.50 13.49
N ILE A 31 7.59 -3.50 12.67
CA ILE A 31 8.53 -4.48 12.12
C ILE A 31 9.56 -3.79 11.20
N ILE A 32 9.12 -2.92 10.27
CA ILE A 32 10.02 -2.18 9.37
C ILE A 32 11.04 -1.37 10.17
N ARG A 33 10.59 -0.69 11.24
CA ARG A 33 11.44 0.12 12.13
C ARG A 33 12.41 -0.75 12.92
N ALA A 34 11.92 -1.80 13.58
CA ALA A 34 12.74 -2.69 14.40
C ALA A 34 13.85 -3.38 13.59
N ARG A 35 13.55 -3.73 12.33
CA ARG A 35 14.47 -4.40 11.40
C ARG A 35 15.29 -3.44 10.53
N ASN A 36 15.03 -2.13 10.60
CA ASN A 36 15.58 -1.10 9.69
C ASN A 36 15.46 -1.51 8.20
N LEU A 37 14.27 -1.99 7.80
CA LEU A 37 14.04 -2.47 6.44
C LEU A 37 14.00 -1.31 5.45
N GLN A 38 14.75 -1.43 4.35
CA GLN A 38 14.64 -0.53 3.21
C GLN A 38 13.39 -0.85 2.40
N PHE A 39 12.63 0.17 2.02
CA PHE A 39 11.41 0.00 1.26
C PHE A 39 11.18 1.10 0.21
N ILE A 40 10.36 0.84 -0.80
CA ILE A 40 9.75 1.85 -1.66
C ILE A 40 8.24 1.74 -1.48
N GLN A 41 7.59 2.86 -1.23
CA GLN A 41 6.12 2.93 -1.22
C GLN A 41 5.63 3.10 -2.67
N LEU A 42 4.68 2.26 -3.08
CA LEU A 42 3.97 2.41 -4.34
C LEU A 42 2.83 3.42 -4.16
N PRO A 43 2.47 4.22 -5.18
CA PRO A 43 1.27 5.04 -5.11
C PRO A 43 0.00 4.17 -5.09
N CYS A 44 -1.07 4.67 -4.47
CA CYS A 44 -2.39 4.08 -4.50
C CYS A 44 -3.07 4.38 -5.84
N LEU A 45 -2.98 3.44 -6.78
CA LEU A 45 -3.55 3.62 -8.11
C LEU A 45 -5.07 3.78 -8.06
N GLU A 46 -5.77 3.13 -7.13
CA GLU A 46 -7.21 3.33 -6.93
C GLU A 46 -7.53 4.80 -6.58
N ALA A 47 -6.77 5.39 -5.65
CA ALA A 47 -6.98 6.77 -5.21
C ALA A 47 -6.51 7.79 -6.25
N ALA A 48 -5.48 7.50 -7.03
CA ALA A 48 -5.05 8.36 -8.14
C ALA A 48 -6.02 8.32 -9.32
N TYR A 49 -6.59 7.14 -9.62
CA TYR A 49 -7.45 6.93 -10.79
C TYR A 49 -8.91 7.36 -10.58
N LEU A 50 -9.50 7.03 -9.42
CA LEU A 50 -10.92 7.35 -9.12
C LEU A 50 -11.09 8.50 -8.12
N GLY A 51 -10.01 8.93 -7.45
CA GLY A 51 -10.11 9.82 -6.29
C GLY A 51 -10.56 9.08 -5.03
N LEU A 52 -10.92 9.86 -4.00
CA LEU A 52 -11.25 9.33 -2.67
C LEU A 52 -12.75 9.27 -2.37
N ARG A 53 -13.57 9.97 -3.18
CA ARG A 53 -15.05 9.91 -3.11
C ARG A 53 -15.58 8.70 -3.88
N ARG A 54 -15.13 7.51 -3.52
CA ARG A 54 -15.47 6.24 -4.19
C ARG A 54 -16.01 5.22 -3.20
N TRP A 55 -16.78 4.27 -3.71
CA TRP A 55 -17.13 3.05 -2.97
C TRP A 55 -16.11 1.92 -3.25
N TRP A 56 -16.31 0.75 -2.64
CA TRP A 56 -15.52 -0.45 -2.95
C TRP A 56 -15.82 -0.93 -4.38
N PHE A 57 -14.82 -1.43 -5.10
CA PHE A 57 -14.92 -1.93 -6.47
C PHE A 57 -14.44 -3.39 -6.53
N VAL A 58 -14.81 -4.16 -7.55
CA VAL A 58 -14.18 -5.45 -7.89
C VAL A 58 -13.09 -5.27 -8.96
N LYS A 59 -12.29 -6.32 -9.13
CA LYS A 59 -11.23 -6.43 -10.13
C LYS A 59 -11.70 -6.02 -11.51
N GLU A 60 -12.90 -6.41 -11.95
CA GLU A 60 -13.42 -6.13 -13.28
C GLU A 60 -13.60 -4.63 -13.55
N GLN A 61 -13.99 -3.83 -12.56
CA GLN A 61 -14.14 -2.38 -12.72
C GLN A 61 -12.78 -1.68 -12.88
N TYR A 62 -11.73 -2.21 -12.25
CA TYR A 62 -10.35 -1.75 -12.46
C TYR A 62 -9.67 -2.42 -13.65
N ARG A 63 -10.17 -3.54 -14.18
CA ARG A 63 -9.57 -4.25 -15.33
C ARG A 63 -9.94 -3.59 -16.68
N ASN A 64 -9.89 -2.27 -16.74
CA ASN A 64 -10.10 -1.49 -17.94
C ASN A 64 -8.76 -1.07 -18.59
N ALA A 65 -8.81 -0.58 -19.83
CA ALA A 65 -7.60 -0.24 -20.59
C ALA A 65 -6.73 0.83 -19.91
N LEU A 66 -7.35 1.91 -19.42
CA LEU A 66 -6.63 3.04 -18.81
C LEU A 66 -5.97 2.67 -17.49
N PHE A 67 -6.65 1.87 -16.67
CA PHE A 67 -6.08 1.43 -15.40
C PHE A 67 -4.95 0.43 -15.59
N LYS A 68 -5.06 -0.47 -16.58
CA LYS A 68 -3.95 -1.38 -16.94
C LYS A 68 -2.73 -0.61 -17.43
N ASP A 69 -2.94 0.43 -18.25
CA ASP A 69 -1.88 1.31 -18.72
C ASP A 69 -1.19 2.01 -17.54
N LEU A 70 -1.98 2.60 -16.63
CA LEU A 70 -1.46 3.19 -15.38
C LEU A 70 -0.63 2.20 -14.55
N CYS A 71 -1.10 0.95 -14.39
CA CYS A 71 -0.34 -0.10 -13.72
C CYS A 71 0.99 -0.41 -14.43
N GLN A 72 1.01 -0.42 -15.76
CA GLN A 72 2.21 -0.66 -16.55
C GLN A 72 3.21 0.49 -16.40
N THR A 73 2.76 1.73 -16.55
CA THR A 73 3.59 2.93 -16.37
C THR A 73 4.27 2.93 -15.01
N ILE A 74 3.50 2.70 -13.93
CA ILE A 74 4.04 2.66 -12.58
C ILE A 74 4.95 1.45 -12.37
N GLY A 75 4.59 0.28 -12.87
CA GLY A 75 5.42 -0.91 -12.76
C GLY A 75 6.79 -0.74 -13.42
N VAL A 76 6.82 -0.17 -14.62
CA VAL A 76 8.05 0.15 -15.36
C VAL A 76 8.88 1.17 -14.59
N GLY A 77 8.28 2.29 -14.17
CA GLY A 77 9.00 3.32 -13.41
C GLY A 77 9.61 2.80 -12.12
N ILE A 78 8.90 1.98 -11.36
CA ILE A 78 9.45 1.35 -10.16
C ILE A 78 10.60 0.39 -10.49
N CYS A 79 10.50 -0.37 -11.59
CA CYS A 79 11.57 -1.27 -12.01
C CYS A 79 12.83 -0.53 -12.46
N GLU A 80 12.71 0.60 -13.17
CA GLU A 80 13.84 1.46 -13.52
C GLU A 80 14.53 2.01 -12.26
N ILE A 81 13.74 2.49 -11.28
CA ILE A 81 14.25 2.96 -9.99
C ILE A 81 15.03 1.86 -9.27
N LEU A 82 14.47 0.65 -9.20
CA LEU A 82 15.11 -0.51 -8.56
C LEU A 82 16.42 -0.89 -9.27
N LYS A 83 16.43 -0.86 -10.61
CA LYS A 83 17.59 -1.20 -11.43
C LYS A 83 18.72 -0.19 -11.28
N LYS A 84 18.40 1.11 -11.30
CA LYS A 84 19.35 2.20 -11.03
C LYS A 84 20.02 2.06 -9.66
N ASN A 85 19.26 1.58 -8.68
CA ASN A 85 19.73 1.30 -7.31
C ASN A 85 20.38 -0.08 -7.14
N ASN A 86 20.72 -0.79 -8.22
CA ASN A 86 21.36 -2.11 -8.18
C ASN A 86 20.59 -3.15 -7.35
N VAL A 87 19.27 -3.00 -7.21
CA VAL A 87 18.44 -3.98 -6.50
C VAL A 87 18.30 -5.23 -7.36
N LYS A 88 18.44 -6.41 -6.74
CA LYS A 88 18.22 -7.71 -7.40
C LYS A 88 17.07 -8.52 -6.80
N LYS A 89 16.75 -8.26 -5.54
CA LYS A 89 15.77 -9.01 -4.75
C LYS A 89 14.70 -8.08 -4.19
N VAL A 90 13.44 -8.42 -4.46
CA VAL A 90 12.27 -7.65 -4.05
C VAL A 90 11.33 -8.51 -3.21
N LYS A 91 10.86 -7.98 -2.09
CA LYS A 91 9.68 -8.49 -1.40
C LYS A 91 8.56 -7.48 -1.62
N LEU A 92 7.38 -7.90 -2.08
CA LEU A 92 6.24 -7.03 -2.33
C LEU A 92 5.14 -7.34 -1.30
N ILE A 93 4.65 -6.32 -0.59
CA ILE A 93 3.52 -6.42 0.33
C ILE A 93 2.31 -5.70 -0.25
N GLY A 94 1.32 -6.50 -0.60
CA GLY A 94 -0.03 -6.10 -1.01
C GLY A 94 -1.03 -6.09 0.15
N LEU A 95 -2.31 -6.00 -0.20
CA LEU A 95 -3.43 -5.93 0.73
C LEU A 95 -4.40 -7.04 0.37
N GLY A 96 -4.61 -8.00 1.27
CA GLY A 96 -5.46 -9.16 1.02
C GLY A 96 -6.83 -8.78 0.48
N ILE A 97 -7.34 -9.60 -0.43
CA ILE A 97 -8.61 -9.45 -1.16
C ILE A 97 -8.77 -8.17 -1.99
N SER A 98 -7.81 -7.24 -2.00
CA SER A 98 -7.93 -6.02 -2.82
C SER A 98 -8.03 -6.38 -4.31
N PRO A 99 -8.93 -5.71 -5.06
CA PRO A 99 -9.05 -5.89 -6.51
C PRO A 99 -7.82 -5.43 -7.30
N THR A 100 -6.98 -4.57 -6.70
CA THR A 100 -5.73 -4.10 -7.30
C THR A 100 -4.50 -4.72 -6.64
N CYS A 101 -4.46 -4.74 -5.31
CA CYS A 101 -3.27 -5.05 -4.52
C CYS A 101 -3.33 -6.41 -3.80
N GLY A 102 -4.38 -7.23 -4.00
CA GLY A 102 -4.46 -8.59 -3.45
C GLY A 102 -3.55 -9.56 -4.20
N TYR A 103 -3.14 -10.64 -3.55
CA TYR A 103 -2.26 -11.66 -4.13
C TYR A 103 -2.86 -13.05 -4.05
N ARG A 104 -3.18 -13.54 -2.84
CA ARG A 104 -3.70 -14.90 -2.64
C ARG A 104 -5.13 -15.03 -3.16
N GLU A 105 -5.97 -14.07 -2.81
CA GLU A 105 -7.35 -13.94 -3.27
C GLU A 105 -7.65 -12.46 -3.60
N THR A 106 -8.68 -12.23 -4.40
CA THR A 106 -9.08 -10.90 -4.86
C THR A 106 -10.59 -10.78 -4.96
N GLN A 107 -11.13 -9.59 -4.71
CA GLN A 107 -12.54 -9.30 -4.95
C GLN A 107 -12.80 -9.25 -6.45
N SER A 108 -13.54 -10.23 -6.96
CA SER A 108 -13.87 -10.41 -8.38
C SER A 108 -15.33 -10.86 -8.53
N ASP A 109 -16.08 -10.17 -9.40
CA ASP A 109 -17.43 -10.57 -9.79
C ASP A 109 -17.76 -9.97 -11.16
N PRO A 110 -17.68 -10.76 -12.24
CA PRO A 110 -17.99 -10.31 -13.60
C PRO A 110 -19.43 -9.82 -13.80
N SER A 111 -20.36 -10.23 -12.94
CA SER A 111 -21.75 -9.78 -13.01
C SER A 111 -21.94 -8.39 -12.38
N TRP A 112 -20.95 -7.89 -11.63
CA TRP A 112 -21.10 -6.66 -10.88
C TRP A 112 -20.75 -5.42 -11.72
N GLY A 113 -21.76 -4.56 -11.91
CA GLY A 113 -21.68 -3.32 -12.67
C GLY A 113 -21.70 -2.03 -11.85
N GLY A 114 -21.52 -2.09 -10.52
CA GLY A 114 -21.28 -0.88 -9.69
C GLY A 114 -22.42 -0.39 -8.80
N LYS A 115 -23.50 -1.13 -8.59
CA LYS A 115 -24.46 -0.80 -7.51
C LYS A 115 -23.91 -1.28 -6.17
N PRO A 116 -23.55 -0.40 -5.21
CA PRO A 116 -22.84 -0.82 -4.00
C PRO A 116 -23.69 -1.66 -3.04
N ARG A 117 -25.01 -1.43 -3.03
CA ARG A 117 -25.94 -2.07 -2.08
C ARG A 117 -26.39 -3.48 -2.49
N GLU A 118 -26.09 -3.91 -3.71
CA GLU A 118 -26.58 -5.17 -4.27
C GLU A 118 -25.50 -6.28 -4.29
N VAL A 119 -24.31 -6.01 -3.76
CA VAL A 119 -23.20 -6.99 -3.77
C VAL A 119 -23.19 -7.82 -2.51
N ASN A 120 -23.18 -9.13 -2.69
CA ASN A 120 -22.80 -10.03 -1.62
C ASN A 120 -21.27 -10.08 -1.49
N LEU A 121 -20.72 -9.20 -0.63
CA LEU A 121 -19.29 -9.11 -0.32
C LEU A 121 -18.66 -10.42 0.19
N LYS A 122 -19.47 -11.40 0.59
CA LYS A 122 -19.01 -12.69 1.11
C LYS A 122 -18.76 -13.73 0.02
N ASN A 123 -19.33 -13.52 -1.18
CA ASN A 123 -19.29 -14.49 -2.28
C ASN A 123 -18.50 -14.00 -3.49
N ASN A 124 -17.99 -12.77 -3.48
CA ASN A 124 -17.25 -12.18 -4.59
C ASN A 124 -15.72 -12.28 -4.43
N ILE A 125 -15.23 -13.34 -3.78
CA ILE A 125 -13.81 -13.57 -3.56
C ILE A 125 -13.37 -14.75 -4.42
N THR A 126 -12.39 -14.51 -5.27
CA THR A 126 -11.80 -15.52 -6.15
C THR A 126 -10.32 -15.65 -5.87
N GLU A 127 -9.77 -16.84 -6.08
CA GLU A 127 -8.33 -17.06 -6.01
C GLU A 127 -7.58 -16.26 -7.09
N GLY A 128 -6.43 -15.69 -6.71
CA GLY A 128 -5.53 -15.00 -7.61
C GLY A 128 -5.33 -13.52 -7.29
N PRO A 129 -4.41 -12.85 -8.02
CA PRO A 129 -3.98 -11.51 -7.71
C PRO A 129 -4.96 -10.44 -8.21
N GLY A 130 -4.93 -9.29 -7.55
CA GLY A 130 -5.47 -8.05 -8.08
C GLY A 130 -4.68 -7.55 -9.30
N ILE A 131 -5.25 -6.61 -10.05
CA ILE A 131 -4.73 -6.22 -11.36
C ILE A 131 -3.33 -5.57 -11.32
N LEU A 132 -2.98 -4.81 -10.26
CA LEU A 132 -1.65 -4.23 -10.11
C LEU A 132 -0.61 -5.31 -9.82
N ILE A 133 -0.90 -6.24 -8.91
CA ILE A 133 0.02 -7.34 -8.57
C ILE A 133 0.24 -8.26 -9.79
N GLU A 134 -0.80 -8.55 -10.56
CA GLU A 134 -0.73 -9.32 -11.81
C GLU A 134 0.27 -8.69 -12.80
N ILE A 135 0.13 -7.39 -13.06
CA ILE A 135 0.96 -6.65 -14.02
C ILE A 135 2.38 -6.45 -13.46
N LEU A 136 2.52 -6.02 -12.20
CA LEU A 136 3.82 -5.74 -11.60
C LEU A 136 4.68 -7.01 -11.47
N SER A 137 4.08 -8.15 -11.14
CA SER A 137 4.81 -9.44 -11.07
C SER A 137 5.37 -9.85 -12.43
N LYS A 138 4.63 -9.58 -13.52
CA LYS A 138 5.13 -9.79 -14.88
C LYS A 138 6.29 -8.86 -15.19
N ILE A 139 6.16 -7.56 -14.92
CA ILE A 139 7.21 -6.57 -15.19
C ILE A 139 8.48 -6.88 -14.38
N LEU A 140 8.35 -7.21 -13.09
CA LEU A 140 9.48 -7.60 -12.23
C LEU A 140 10.22 -8.80 -12.81
N LYS A 141 9.49 -9.80 -13.30
CA LYS A 141 10.07 -10.97 -13.98
C LYS A 141 10.80 -10.58 -15.27
N ASP A 142 10.17 -9.76 -16.11
CA ASP A 142 10.72 -9.33 -17.40
C ASP A 142 11.99 -8.49 -17.24
N TYR A 143 12.08 -7.72 -16.14
CA TYR A 143 13.28 -6.99 -15.73
C TYR A 143 14.36 -7.86 -15.06
N GLY A 144 14.06 -9.12 -14.77
CA GLY A 144 15.01 -10.07 -14.18
C GLY A 144 15.16 -9.98 -12.66
N PHE A 145 14.21 -9.38 -11.93
CA PHE A 145 14.23 -9.38 -10.47
C PHE A 145 13.85 -10.75 -9.90
N ILE A 146 14.52 -11.16 -8.83
CA ILE A 146 14.03 -12.24 -7.96
C ILE A 146 13.03 -11.60 -7.01
N TYR A 147 11.78 -12.04 -7.04
CA TYR A 147 10.74 -11.44 -6.21
C TYR A 147 9.91 -12.47 -5.46
N GLU A 148 9.39 -12.03 -4.32
CA GLU A 148 8.46 -12.76 -3.47
C GLU A 148 7.28 -11.83 -3.18
N VAL A 149 6.06 -12.33 -3.29
CA VAL A 149 4.84 -11.54 -3.08
C VAL A 149 4.11 -12.06 -1.85
N TYR A 150 3.69 -11.12 -1.00
CA TYR A 150 2.84 -11.34 0.16
C TYR A 150 1.72 -10.30 0.15
N ASP A 151 0.60 -10.61 0.78
CA ASP A 151 -0.49 -9.66 1.00
C ASP A 151 -1.02 -9.77 2.42
N LEU A 152 -1.26 -8.61 3.04
CA LEU A 152 -1.67 -8.55 4.43
C LEU A 152 -3.04 -9.23 4.65
N PRO A 153 -3.19 -10.07 5.69
CA PRO A 153 -4.44 -10.76 5.96
C PRO A 153 -5.62 -9.80 6.18
N PRO A 154 -6.82 -10.13 5.67
CA PRO A 154 -8.02 -9.28 5.80
C PRO A 154 -8.36 -8.88 7.23
N CYS A 155 -8.26 -9.80 8.20
CA CYS A 155 -8.54 -9.50 9.62
C CYS A 155 -7.57 -8.47 10.22
N MET A 156 -6.41 -8.28 9.61
CA MET A 156 -5.42 -7.28 10.01
C MET A 156 -5.69 -5.89 9.41
N ILE A 157 -6.55 -5.77 8.39
CA ILE A 157 -6.69 -4.54 7.58
C ILE A 157 -8.14 -4.04 7.39
N TYR A 158 -9.14 -4.91 7.57
CA TYR A 158 -10.57 -4.55 7.51
C TYR A 158 -11.18 -4.52 8.91
N PRO A 159 -12.18 -3.64 9.13
CA PRO A 159 -12.88 -3.55 10.41
C PRO A 159 -13.75 -4.79 10.66
N ASP A 160 -14.59 -5.19 9.70
CA ASP A 160 -15.42 -6.39 9.81
C ASP A 160 -14.73 -7.66 9.29
N GLU A 161 -15.18 -8.82 9.79
CA GLU A 161 -14.87 -10.12 9.21
C GLU A 161 -15.38 -10.18 7.75
N ARG A 162 -14.43 -10.06 6.81
CA ARG A 162 -14.69 -10.27 5.38
C ARG A 162 -14.84 -11.77 5.16
N ALA A 163 -16.05 -12.28 5.35
CA ALA A 163 -16.35 -13.69 5.17
C ALA A 163 -16.03 -14.16 3.73
N GLY A 164 -15.70 -15.44 3.58
CA GLY A 164 -15.43 -16.06 2.28
C GLY A 164 -13.94 -16.22 1.95
N VAL A 165 -13.04 -15.67 2.76
CA VAL A 165 -11.60 -15.88 2.62
C VAL A 165 -11.17 -17.28 3.06
N LYS A 166 -10.27 -17.89 2.29
CA LYS A 166 -9.83 -19.28 2.50
C LYS A 166 -8.33 -19.41 2.73
N LYS A 167 -7.54 -18.46 2.23
CA LYS A 167 -6.07 -18.55 2.20
C LYS A 167 -5.35 -17.70 3.24
N TYR A 168 -6.08 -17.15 4.20
CA TYR A 168 -5.56 -16.23 5.19
C TYR A 168 -5.76 -16.76 6.61
N PRO A 169 -4.88 -16.36 7.55
CA PRO A 169 -5.10 -16.59 8.98
C PRO A 169 -6.46 -16.06 9.44
N ARG A 170 -7.03 -16.70 10.48
CA ARG A 170 -8.40 -16.39 10.92
C ARG A 170 -8.47 -15.33 12.00
N ASN A 171 -7.38 -15.15 12.74
CA ASN A 171 -7.31 -14.16 13.81
C ASN A 171 -6.13 -13.20 13.62
N PHE A 172 -6.12 -12.15 14.45
CA PHE A 172 -5.14 -11.07 14.36
C PHE A 172 -3.73 -11.56 14.72
N GLU A 173 -3.58 -12.35 15.78
CA GLU A 173 -2.27 -12.86 16.22
C GLU A 173 -1.58 -13.72 15.15
N GLU A 174 -2.28 -14.71 14.59
CA GLU A 174 -1.76 -15.54 13.49
C GLU A 174 -1.40 -14.69 12.26
N SER A 175 -2.11 -13.59 12.02
CA SER A 175 -1.80 -12.66 10.92
C SER A 175 -0.51 -11.89 11.17
N ILE A 176 -0.27 -11.51 12.42
CA ILE A 176 0.95 -10.83 12.84
C ILE A 176 2.13 -11.81 12.81
N GLU A 177 1.93 -13.06 13.23
CA GLU A 177 2.92 -14.12 13.09
C GLU A 177 3.31 -14.33 11.62
N GLU A 178 2.34 -14.52 10.72
CA GLU A 178 2.58 -14.75 9.29
C GLU A 178 3.35 -13.59 8.60
N VAL A 179 2.96 -12.33 8.84
CA VAL A 179 3.68 -11.18 8.26
C VAL A 179 5.07 -11.02 8.87
N SER A 180 5.24 -11.36 10.15
CA SER A 180 6.54 -11.30 10.83
C SER A 180 7.49 -12.35 10.27
N GLU A 181 7.03 -13.58 10.05
CA GLU A 181 7.80 -14.63 9.39
C GLU A 181 8.24 -14.21 7.98
N PHE A 182 7.30 -13.66 7.19
CA PHE A 182 7.62 -13.14 5.86
C PHE A 182 8.69 -12.04 5.89
N LEU A 183 8.70 -11.20 6.93
CA LEU A 183 9.68 -10.13 7.13
C LEU A 183 10.94 -10.58 7.90
N GLY A 184 11.03 -11.84 8.33
CA GLY A 184 12.13 -12.37 9.12
C GLY A 184 12.24 -11.74 10.51
N PHE A 185 11.11 -11.56 11.18
CA PHE A 185 10.96 -10.95 12.50
C PHE A 185 10.26 -11.91 13.47
N ASP A 186 10.63 -11.87 14.75
CA ASP A 186 9.94 -12.65 15.79
C ASP A 186 8.80 -11.82 16.38
N TYR A 187 7.56 -12.15 16.03
CA TYR A 187 6.37 -11.39 16.44
C TYR A 187 6.21 -11.28 17.95
N ARG A 188 6.80 -12.20 18.74
CA ARG A 188 6.77 -12.17 20.21
C ARG A 188 7.48 -10.96 20.80
N SER A 189 8.25 -10.24 19.98
CA SER A 189 8.87 -8.97 20.35
C SER A 189 7.90 -7.77 20.24
N LEU A 190 6.67 -7.96 19.74
CA LEU A 190 5.64 -6.93 19.68
C LEU A 190 4.68 -7.04 20.86
N GLU A 191 4.28 -5.90 21.40
CA GLU A 191 3.21 -5.80 22.39
C GLU A 191 1.83 -5.84 21.69
N LEU A 192 1.32 -7.06 21.40
CA LEU A 192 0.08 -7.24 20.64
C LEU A 192 -1.14 -6.51 21.24
N SER A 193 -1.16 -6.34 22.56
CA SER A 193 -2.21 -5.62 23.29
C SER A 193 -2.34 -4.14 22.89
N GLU A 194 -1.28 -3.53 22.34
CA GLU A 194 -1.30 -2.16 21.84
C GLU A 194 -2.10 -2.03 20.53
N TYR A 195 -2.26 -3.13 19.78
CA TYR A 195 -2.90 -3.16 18.46
C TYR A 195 -4.36 -3.59 18.47
N ASP A 196 -4.81 -4.32 19.51
CA ASP A 196 -6.07 -5.08 19.49
C ASP A 196 -7.33 -4.24 19.80
N LYS A 197 -7.26 -2.93 19.67
CA LYS A 197 -8.46 -2.08 19.77
C LYS A 197 -9.28 -2.23 18.49
N PHE A 198 -10.13 -3.25 18.46
CA PHE A 198 -11.08 -3.47 17.38
C PHE A 198 -12.02 -2.26 17.26
N ILE A 199 -12.01 -1.62 16.09
CA ILE A 199 -12.87 -0.48 15.81
C ILE A 199 -13.66 -0.76 14.52
N ASN A 200 -14.99 -0.78 14.65
CA ASN A 200 -15.90 -1.09 13.55
C ASN A 200 -16.53 0.15 12.88
N TYR A 201 -15.81 1.25 12.87
CA TYR A 201 -16.21 2.47 12.18
C TYR A 201 -14.98 3.11 11.54
N ASP A 202 -15.22 3.96 10.53
CA ASP A 202 -14.14 4.61 9.80
C ASP A 202 -13.41 5.60 10.72
N ILE A 203 -12.17 5.26 11.08
CA ILE A 203 -11.30 6.08 11.93
C ILE A 203 -10.17 6.75 11.15
N ARG A 204 -10.24 6.77 9.81
CA ARG A 204 -9.22 7.43 8.99
C ARG A 204 -9.06 8.88 9.46
N SER A 205 -7.83 9.23 9.83
CA SER A 205 -7.52 10.52 10.45
C SER A 205 -7.69 11.69 9.48
N GLY A 206 -7.62 11.42 8.17
CA GLY A 206 -7.55 12.45 7.15
C GLY A 206 -6.27 13.28 7.24
N ARG A 207 -5.24 12.80 7.96
CA ARG A 207 -3.96 13.50 8.14
C ARG A 207 -2.86 12.78 7.38
N ILE A 208 -2.06 13.53 6.64
CA ILE A 208 -1.06 12.99 5.73
C ILE A 208 0.24 13.74 5.88
N PHE A 209 1.30 13.01 6.18
CA PHE A 209 2.67 13.49 6.22
C PHE A 209 3.39 12.99 4.98
N ILE A 210 3.79 13.93 4.12
CA ILE A 210 4.56 13.65 2.93
C ILE A 210 6.01 13.96 3.25
N CYS A 211 6.90 13.00 3.04
CA CYS A 211 8.33 13.23 3.17
C CYS A 211 9.10 12.59 2.03
N PRO A 212 10.28 13.12 1.70
CA PRO A 212 11.20 12.41 0.84
C PRO A 212 11.68 11.13 1.52
N HIS A 213 12.02 10.11 0.73
CA HIS A 213 12.45 8.81 1.25
C HIS A 213 13.67 8.94 2.19
N GLU A 214 14.60 9.87 1.93
CA GLU A 214 15.80 10.08 2.75
C GLU A 214 15.47 10.49 4.20
N ALA A 215 14.35 11.19 4.41
CA ALA A 215 13.93 11.62 5.73
C ALA A 215 13.55 10.43 6.64
N LEU A 216 13.20 9.27 6.06
CA LEU A 216 12.91 8.04 6.81
C LEU A 216 14.14 7.45 7.50
N VAL A 217 15.34 7.77 6.99
CA VAL A 217 16.61 7.33 7.54
C VAL A 217 17.17 8.43 8.45
N GLU A 218 17.37 9.63 7.91
CA GLU A 218 18.09 10.70 8.60
C GLU A 218 17.25 11.40 9.67
N GLN A 219 15.93 11.44 9.51
CA GLN A 219 15.00 12.19 10.36
C GLN A 219 13.88 11.29 10.88
N HIS A 220 14.17 10.01 11.11
CA HIS A 220 13.17 9.02 11.51
C HIS A 220 12.36 9.44 12.74
N LYS A 221 12.98 10.08 13.74
CA LYS A 221 12.26 10.57 14.93
C LYS A 221 11.15 11.58 14.60
N VAL A 222 11.35 12.39 13.56
CA VAL A 222 10.33 13.33 13.08
C VAL A 222 9.20 12.56 12.42
N VAL A 223 9.53 11.59 11.56
CA VAL A 223 8.53 10.73 10.90
C VAL A 223 7.71 9.95 11.94
N ASP A 224 8.37 9.32 12.91
CA ASP A 224 7.74 8.55 13.97
C ASP A 224 6.79 9.44 14.79
N ARG A 225 7.19 10.67 15.14
CA ARG A 225 6.31 11.62 15.83
C ARG A 225 5.03 11.92 15.04
N TYR A 226 5.14 12.21 13.73
CA TYR A 226 3.96 12.47 12.91
C TYR A 226 3.05 11.24 12.80
N ILE A 227 3.62 10.04 12.72
CA ILE A 227 2.85 8.80 12.74
C ILE A 227 2.10 8.65 14.07
N GLU A 228 2.74 8.90 15.21
CA GLU A 228 2.07 8.86 16.52
C GLU A 228 1.00 9.96 16.66
N ASP A 229 1.18 11.12 16.02
CA ASP A 229 0.17 12.20 15.93
C ASP A 229 -0.98 11.87 14.95
N GLY A 230 -1.00 10.66 14.40
CA GLY A 230 -2.07 10.12 13.56
C GLY A 230 -1.94 10.46 12.08
N TYR A 231 -0.76 10.82 11.58
CA TYR A 231 -0.54 11.07 10.15
C TYR A 231 -0.24 9.76 9.41
N GLY A 232 -0.89 9.58 8.26
CA GLY A 232 -0.49 8.57 7.28
C GLY A 232 0.72 9.07 6.50
N LEU A 233 1.61 8.19 6.10
CA LEU A 233 2.87 8.51 5.43
C LEU A 233 2.77 8.36 3.91
N ILE A 234 3.22 9.38 3.18
CA ILE A 234 3.56 9.30 1.76
C ILE A 234 5.06 9.57 1.61
N SER A 235 5.83 8.52 1.39
CA SER A 235 7.25 8.59 1.10
C SER A 235 7.46 8.68 -0.41
N ILE A 236 7.91 9.84 -0.88
CA ILE A 236 8.20 10.06 -2.31
C ILE A 236 9.73 10.02 -2.51
N PRO A 237 10.24 9.16 -3.40
CA PRO A 237 11.67 9.18 -3.72
C PRO A 237 12.06 10.47 -4.47
N ARG A 238 13.26 11.02 -4.23
CA ARG A 238 13.73 12.25 -4.91
C ARG A 238 14.92 11.99 -5.81
N SER A 239 14.91 12.59 -7.00
CA SER A 239 16.06 12.63 -7.90
C SER A 239 16.34 14.07 -8.36
N ASN A 240 17.62 14.40 -8.53
CA ASN A 240 18.03 15.66 -9.18
C ASN A 240 17.74 15.65 -10.68
N THR A 241 17.79 14.46 -11.30
CA THR A 241 17.46 14.25 -12.72
C THR A 241 16.43 13.14 -12.82
N LEU A 242 15.21 13.47 -13.23
CA LEU A 242 14.15 12.48 -13.41
C LEU A 242 14.11 12.00 -14.86
N THR A 243 14.20 10.68 -15.07
CA THR A 243 13.84 10.05 -16.34
C THR A 243 12.35 10.27 -16.64
N PHE A 244 11.89 9.90 -17.83
CA PHE A 244 10.47 9.98 -18.16
C PHE A 244 9.62 9.11 -17.22
N GLU A 245 10.09 7.90 -16.93
CA GLU A 245 9.40 6.93 -16.08
C GLU A 245 9.35 7.41 -14.62
N GLU A 246 10.44 7.98 -14.10
CA GLU A 246 10.48 8.56 -12.75
C GLU A 246 9.54 9.78 -12.63
N LYS A 247 9.41 10.60 -13.69
CA LYS A 247 8.44 11.70 -13.73
C LYS A 247 7.00 11.20 -13.66
N GLU A 248 6.67 10.12 -14.36
CA GLU A 248 5.32 9.56 -14.29
C GLU A 248 5.01 9.00 -12.89
N VAL A 249 5.96 8.33 -12.22
CA VAL A 249 5.78 7.90 -10.82
C VAL A 249 5.51 9.10 -9.91
N ALA A 250 6.33 10.16 -9.99
CA ALA A 250 6.14 11.38 -9.20
C ALA A 250 4.81 12.07 -9.51
N ARG A 251 4.40 12.10 -10.78
CA ARG A 251 3.12 12.65 -11.21
C ARG A 251 1.94 11.91 -10.58
N ILE A 252 1.95 10.58 -10.52
CA ILE A 252 0.86 9.83 -9.89
C ILE A 252 0.79 10.09 -8.38
N PHE A 253 1.92 10.27 -7.70
CA PHE A 253 1.90 10.75 -6.32
C PHE A 253 1.29 12.14 -6.19
N ALA A 254 1.61 13.08 -7.10
CA ALA A 254 1.02 14.42 -7.09
C ALA A 254 -0.50 14.37 -7.27
N LEU A 255 -1.00 13.63 -8.27
CA LEU A 255 -2.45 13.45 -8.48
C LEU A 255 -3.15 12.83 -7.27
N GLN A 256 -2.51 11.87 -6.62
CA GLN A 256 -3.05 11.28 -5.39
C GLN A 256 -3.11 12.31 -4.25
N VAL A 257 -2.13 13.19 -4.12
CA VAL A 257 -2.11 14.26 -3.12
C VAL A 257 -3.20 15.29 -3.41
N GLU A 258 -3.40 15.66 -4.68
CA GLU A 258 -4.53 16.51 -5.10
C GLU A 258 -5.87 15.90 -4.67
N ASN A 259 -6.07 14.60 -4.94
CA ASN A 259 -7.29 13.90 -4.52
C ASN A 259 -7.49 13.87 -3.00
N HIS A 260 -6.41 13.89 -2.20
CA HIS A 260 -6.49 14.04 -0.76
C HIS A 260 -6.94 15.44 -0.33
N LEU A 261 -6.42 16.49 -0.98
CA LEU A 261 -6.82 17.87 -0.72
C LEU A 261 -8.31 18.10 -1.06
N ASP A 262 -8.79 17.49 -2.15
CA ASP A 262 -10.19 17.62 -2.62
C ASP A 262 -11.26 17.07 -1.66
N VAL A 263 -10.86 16.16 -0.76
CA VAL A 263 -11.73 15.64 0.30
C VAL A 263 -11.47 16.30 1.66
N GLY A 264 -10.65 17.35 1.69
CA GLY A 264 -10.35 18.13 2.89
C GLY A 264 -9.36 17.47 3.84
N HIS A 265 -8.57 16.50 3.39
CA HIS A 265 -7.51 15.93 4.23
C HIS A 265 -6.43 16.98 4.51
N GLN A 266 -5.89 16.96 5.73
CA GLN A 266 -4.76 17.77 6.12
C GLN A 266 -3.46 17.15 5.58
N VAL A 267 -2.75 17.88 4.72
CA VAL A 267 -1.49 17.45 4.14
C VAL A 267 -0.36 18.33 4.64
N ILE A 268 0.68 17.71 5.21
CA ILE A 268 1.94 18.36 5.58
C ILE A 268 3.05 17.82 4.70
N LEU A 269 3.79 18.73 4.05
CA LEU A 269 4.96 18.40 3.25
C LEU A 269 6.23 18.73 4.02
N TYR A 270 7.03 17.72 4.33
CA TYR A 270 8.37 17.89 4.88
C TYR A 270 9.34 18.30 3.78
N ARG A 271 9.81 19.55 3.82
CA ARG A 271 10.85 20.04 2.92
C ARG A 271 12.20 19.74 3.55
N TYR A 272 12.92 18.80 2.94
CA TYR A 272 14.27 18.43 3.36
C TYR A 272 15.31 18.92 2.34
N GLU A 273 16.27 19.72 2.78
CA GLU A 273 17.33 20.25 1.93
C GLU A 273 18.62 19.43 2.12
N LYS A 274 18.73 18.31 1.39
CA LYS A 274 20.01 17.63 1.05
C LYS A 274 19.88 16.92 -0.30
N TYR A 275 20.95 16.86 -1.08
CA TYR A 275 21.04 16.14 -2.36
C TYR A 275 21.11 14.61 -2.12
N SER A 276 20.42 13.80 -2.94
CA SER A 276 20.21 12.35 -2.70
C SER A 276 21.06 11.46 -3.59
N ALA A 277 21.62 10.39 -3.02
CA ALA A 277 22.36 9.32 -3.71
C ALA A 277 21.52 8.06 -4.03
N LEU A 278 20.23 8.03 -3.67
CA LEU A 278 19.30 6.93 -4.05
C LEU A 278 18.81 7.06 -5.50
N PHE A 279 19.19 8.14 -6.18
CA PHE A 279 18.84 8.44 -7.57
C PHE A 279 19.97 9.18 -8.30
N ASP A 280 21.21 9.13 -7.81
CA ASP A 280 22.39 9.55 -8.58
C ASP A 280 22.97 8.34 -9.33
#